data_AF-A0A1F2JK00-F1
#
_entry.id   AF-A0A1F2JK00-F1
#
_cell.length_a   1.000
_cell.length_b   1.000
_cell.length_c   1.000
_cell.angle_alpha   90.00
_cell.angle_beta   90.00
_cell.angle_gamma   90.00
#
_symmetry.space_group_name_H-M   'P 1'
#
loop_
_entity.id
_entity.type
_entity.pdbx_description
1 polymer ?
#
loop_
_entity_poly.entity_id
_entity_poly.type
_entity_poly.pdbx_seq_one_letter_code
_entity_poly.pdbx_strand_id
1 'polypeptide(L)'
;MKTIVKIFTGVSLIGLIFACNKEDKLNYTLQNYDTFVPGTIDEWITKNLTDPYNIEVVYRYQRNMHDINKNISPADESKVIPQMDIVKKGFLEVYNKIGGATFIKTYTPKQFALFGSGDYDPDGSVKGGTADGGRRITLYGLNGLNENNPNSVVGNLQVIHHEFTHILNQTRFIPVDFEKVCVGDYYSNWTAQENTPAAARALGFITPYARKNIGEDFAETLSHLIVGGQLYYDQFAYQSDSIPYVKLKQKETIVRDYMIKYFNIDVTQLQMEFQRVMEEQYKSQSYSFLTAVTNKTITETIDMDIRSSWGQENVLSPKQIELFTPILDGFGSYQVKGVRLKMLSASKMTLSIPFGNNTDTWNALYDLDIIKIDNESYKIKLSTVQGTDAGYGYGNFSYIISDVKPLLNYLESTSFKFSWSINGVQTPLNYLKFVSIQDLANPQFSLTGKVSTKKY
;
A
#
# COMPACT_ATOMS: atom_id res chain seq x y z
N MET A 1 13.19 4.68 -37.12
CA MET A 1 13.46 5.04 -35.71
C MET A 1 12.68 4.07 -34.82
N LYS A 2 13.31 2.96 -34.41
CA LYS A 2 12.66 1.78 -33.78
C LYS A 2 13.46 1.28 -32.57
N THR A 3 14.07 2.17 -31.78
CA THR A 3 15.09 1.73 -30.80
C THR A 3 15.09 2.46 -29.45
N ILE A 4 13.93 2.93 -28.95
CA ILE A 4 13.87 3.57 -27.60
C ILE A 4 12.74 3.00 -26.69
N VAL A 5 11.97 1.99 -27.12
CA VAL A 5 10.83 1.44 -26.33
C VAL A 5 11.17 0.10 -25.63
N LYS A 6 12.41 -0.08 -25.13
CA LYS A 6 12.82 -1.32 -24.42
C LYS A 6 13.27 -1.08 -22.98
N ILE A 7 12.53 -0.27 -22.22
CA ILE A 7 12.71 -0.14 -20.77
C ILE A 7 11.33 0.00 -20.13
N PHE A 8 10.59 -1.10 -19.95
CA PHE A 8 9.49 -1.22 -18.96
C PHE A 8 9.07 -2.69 -18.75
N THR A 9 10.02 -3.61 -18.84
CA THR A 9 9.80 -5.05 -18.66
C THR A 9 10.73 -5.54 -17.56
N GLY A 10 10.17 -5.99 -16.43
CA GLY A 10 10.92 -6.68 -15.39
C GLY A 10 11.38 -5.81 -14.21
N VAL A 11 10.45 -5.37 -13.37
CA VAL A 11 10.72 -5.10 -11.95
C VAL A 11 9.59 -5.69 -11.12
N SER A 12 9.64 -7.00 -10.91
CA SER A 12 9.08 -7.65 -9.71
C SER A 12 9.84 -8.91 -9.31
N LEU A 13 10.95 -9.29 -9.98
CA LEU A 13 11.71 -10.49 -9.63
C LEU A 13 13.19 -10.47 -10.08
N ILE A 14 13.84 -9.30 -10.11
CA ILE A 14 15.30 -9.20 -10.32
C ILE A 14 15.89 -8.22 -9.29
N GLY A 15 16.03 -8.73 -8.08
CA GLY A 15 16.83 -8.16 -6.99
C GLY A 15 17.71 -9.21 -6.31
N LEU A 16 17.97 -10.36 -6.97
CA LEU A 16 18.71 -11.49 -6.41
C LEU A 16 20.00 -11.86 -7.15
N ILE A 17 20.46 -11.06 -8.12
CA ILE A 17 21.71 -11.35 -8.87
C ILE A 17 22.93 -10.49 -8.47
N PHE A 18 22.89 -9.84 -7.29
CA PHE A 18 24.08 -9.29 -6.63
C PHE A 18 24.24 -9.77 -5.18
N ALA A 19 23.93 -11.04 -4.92
CA ALA A 19 24.26 -11.67 -3.63
C ALA A 19 24.68 -13.14 -3.82
N CYS A 20 25.61 -13.40 -4.74
CA CYS A 20 26.52 -14.53 -4.52
C CYS A 20 27.62 -14.05 -3.53
N ASN A 21 27.20 -13.67 -2.32
CA ASN A 21 28.10 -13.80 -1.19
C ASN A 21 28.20 -15.30 -0.95
N LYS A 22 29.42 -15.80 -0.74
CA LYS A 22 29.61 -17.17 -0.23
C LYS A 22 28.59 -17.37 0.89
N GLU A 23 27.75 -18.39 0.79
CA GLU A 23 26.88 -18.77 1.91
C GLU A 23 27.79 -18.97 3.12
N ASP A 24 27.66 -18.10 4.12
CA ASP A 24 28.24 -18.37 5.42
C ASP A 24 27.71 -19.74 5.85
N LYS A 25 28.61 -20.65 6.23
CA LYS A 25 28.21 -22.00 6.66
C LYS A 25 27.16 -21.85 7.75
N LEU A 26 25.95 -22.34 7.50
CA LEU A 26 24.88 -22.37 8.50
C LEU A 26 25.40 -23.21 9.67
N ASN A 27 25.74 -22.55 10.78
CA ASN A 27 26.28 -23.20 11.96
C ASN A 27 25.11 -23.74 12.79
N TYR A 28 24.42 -24.75 12.26
CA TYR A 28 23.23 -25.34 12.86
C TYR A 28 23.57 -26.66 13.56
N THR A 29 23.19 -26.79 14.82
CA THR A 29 23.28 -28.05 15.56
C THR A 29 21.88 -28.65 15.66
N LEU A 30 21.70 -29.88 15.16
CA LEU A 30 20.46 -30.65 15.35
C LEU A 30 20.29 -30.92 16.85
N GLN A 31 19.36 -30.21 17.49
CA GLN A 31 19.02 -30.45 18.88
C GLN A 31 18.04 -31.63 19.00
N ASN A 32 18.29 -32.50 19.98
CA ASN A 32 17.33 -33.52 20.34
C ASN A 32 16.14 -32.86 21.07
N TYR A 33 14.93 -33.11 20.56
CA TYR A 33 13.70 -32.57 21.12
C TYR A 33 13.45 -33.05 22.56
N ASP A 34 13.85 -34.29 22.87
CA ASP A 34 13.62 -34.91 24.19
C ASP A 34 14.51 -34.31 25.30
N THR A 35 15.60 -33.65 24.93
CA THR A 35 16.53 -33.01 25.87
C THR A 35 16.51 -31.49 25.77
N PHE A 36 15.51 -30.93 25.08
CA PHE A 36 15.40 -29.51 24.85
C PHE A 36 15.07 -28.76 26.15
N VAL A 37 15.79 -27.68 26.42
CA VAL A 37 15.52 -26.76 27.53
C VAL A 37 15.05 -25.43 26.94
N PRO A 38 13.83 -24.97 27.28
CA PRO A 38 13.31 -23.68 26.81
C PRO A 38 14.28 -22.53 27.07
N GLY A 39 14.45 -21.68 26.06
CA GLY A 39 15.31 -20.50 26.11
C GLY A 39 14.55 -19.21 25.87
N THR A 40 15.30 -18.14 25.56
CA THR A 40 14.75 -16.79 25.36
C THR A 40 13.76 -16.70 24.19
N ILE A 41 13.94 -17.53 23.15
CA ILE A 41 13.01 -17.62 22.01
C ILE A 41 11.66 -18.20 22.48
N ASP A 42 11.66 -19.28 23.26
CA ASP A 42 10.43 -19.92 23.76
C ASP A 42 9.69 -19.02 24.76
N GLU A 43 10.41 -18.32 25.64
CA GLU A 43 9.83 -17.32 26.55
C GLU A 43 9.15 -16.19 25.77
N TRP A 44 9.81 -15.70 24.71
CA TRP A 44 9.25 -14.66 23.85
C TRP A 44 7.99 -15.15 23.12
N ILE A 45 8.03 -16.36 22.53
CA ILE A 45 6.89 -16.98 21.84
C ILE A 45 5.73 -17.16 22.83
N THR A 46 5.99 -17.69 24.01
CA THR A 46 4.97 -17.94 25.03
C THR A 46 4.23 -16.65 25.38
N LYS A 47 5.00 -15.62 25.76
CA LYS A 47 4.47 -14.32 26.17
C LYS A 47 3.71 -13.59 25.05
N ASN A 48 4.20 -13.65 23.81
CA ASN A 48 3.71 -12.80 22.73
C ASN A 48 2.70 -13.49 21.81
N LEU A 49 2.69 -14.82 21.76
CA LEU A 49 1.92 -15.61 20.80
C LEU A 49 1.08 -16.68 21.47
N THR A 50 1.69 -17.54 22.30
CA THR A 50 0.97 -18.65 22.93
C THR A 50 -0.09 -18.14 23.89
N ASP A 51 0.28 -17.33 24.88
CA ASP A 51 -0.64 -16.85 25.90
C ASP A 51 -1.75 -15.95 25.32
N PRO A 52 -1.46 -14.99 24.42
CA PRO A 52 -2.50 -14.09 23.93
C PRO A 52 -3.41 -14.70 22.84
N TYR A 53 -2.89 -15.62 22.03
CA TYR A 53 -3.56 -16.09 20.80
C TYR A 53 -3.71 -17.62 20.68
N ASN A 54 -3.12 -18.40 21.59
CA ASN A 54 -3.04 -19.86 21.53
C ASN A 54 -2.37 -20.35 20.23
N ILE A 55 -1.20 -19.77 19.93
CA ILE A 55 -0.39 -20.07 18.74
C ILE A 55 0.89 -20.79 19.17
N GLU A 56 1.11 -21.97 18.61
CA GLU A 56 2.38 -22.67 18.67
C GLU A 56 3.31 -22.21 17.54
N VAL A 57 4.62 -22.06 17.82
CA VAL A 57 5.63 -21.79 16.80
C VAL A 57 6.67 -22.89 16.81
N VAL A 58 6.73 -23.65 15.72
CA VAL A 58 7.69 -24.71 15.50
C VAL A 58 8.82 -24.18 14.62
N TYR A 59 9.91 -23.77 15.26
CA TYR A 59 11.11 -23.24 14.59
C TYR A 59 12.30 -24.22 14.63
N ARG A 60 12.30 -25.14 15.59
CA ARG A 60 13.27 -26.22 15.65
C ARG A 60 13.01 -27.18 14.50
N TYR A 61 14.05 -27.50 13.73
CA TYR A 61 13.89 -28.28 12.51
C TYR A 61 13.34 -29.68 12.79
N GLN A 62 12.23 -30.02 12.14
CA GLN A 62 11.61 -31.34 12.20
C GLN A 62 11.43 -31.88 10.78
N ARG A 63 12.08 -33.01 10.46
CA ARG A 63 12.05 -33.61 9.11
C ARG A 63 10.64 -34.06 8.69
N ASN A 64 9.77 -34.38 9.64
CA ASN A 64 8.38 -34.81 9.38
C ASN A 64 7.41 -33.64 9.17
N MET A 65 7.87 -32.39 9.24
CA MET A 65 7.03 -31.19 9.08
C MET A 65 7.04 -30.60 7.66
N HIS A 66 7.74 -31.23 6.73
CA HIS A 66 7.73 -30.88 5.32
C HIS A 66 7.80 -32.15 4.46
N ASP A 67 7.71 -31.99 3.14
CA ASP A 67 7.81 -33.13 2.22
C ASP A 67 9.21 -33.75 2.29
N ILE A 68 9.24 -35.07 2.53
CA ILE A 68 10.47 -35.88 2.62
C ILE A 68 11.31 -35.84 1.35
N ASN A 69 10.75 -35.46 0.21
CA ASN A 69 11.46 -35.34 -1.06
C ASN A 69 12.07 -33.94 -1.27
N LYS A 70 11.84 -33.00 -0.34
CA LYS A 70 12.34 -31.63 -0.44
C LYS A 70 13.58 -31.41 0.43
N ASN A 71 14.52 -30.67 -0.12
CA ASN A 71 15.72 -30.20 0.57
C ASN A 71 15.43 -28.81 1.14
N ILE A 72 15.01 -28.80 2.41
CA ILE A 72 14.65 -27.58 3.12
C ILE A 72 15.61 -27.41 4.30
N SER A 73 16.24 -26.25 4.37
CA SER A 73 17.19 -25.90 5.42
C SER A 73 16.47 -25.52 6.72
N PRO A 74 17.07 -25.82 7.90
CA PRO A 74 16.64 -25.28 9.18
C PRO A 74 16.54 -23.75 9.17
N ALA A 75 15.60 -23.21 9.95
CA ALA A 75 15.55 -21.78 10.20
C ALA A 75 16.77 -21.33 11.03
N ASP A 76 17.34 -20.18 10.69
CA ASP A 76 18.27 -19.47 11.56
C ASP A 76 17.51 -18.98 12.81
N GLU A 77 17.90 -19.47 13.99
CA GLU A 77 17.23 -19.13 15.25
C GLU A 77 17.23 -17.62 15.53
N SER A 78 18.24 -16.89 15.06
CA SER A 78 18.30 -15.43 15.21
C SER A 78 17.20 -14.71 14.42
N LYS A 79 16.61 -15.37 13.41
CA LYS A 79 15.53 -14.85 12.57
C LYS A 79 14.13 -15.20 13.08
N VAL A 80 14.01 -16.08 14.06
CA VAL A 80 12.71 -16.54 14.58
C VAL A 80 11.92 -15.41 15.23
N ILE A 81 12.53 -14.70 16.19
CA ILE A 81 11.86 -13.56 16.84
C ILE A 81 11.53 -12.45 15.83
N PRO A 82 12.47 -11.98 14.96
CA PRO A 82 12.15 -11.00 13.92
C PRO A 82 10.97 -11.40 13.02
N GLN A 83 10.96 -12.63 12.51
CA GLN A 83 9.86 -13.15 11.68
C GLN A 83 8.53 -13.14 12.43
N MET A 84 8.53 -13.61 13.67
CA MET A 84 7.29 -13.73 14.43
C MET A 84 6.82 -12.40 15.01
N ASP A 85 7.70 -11.44 15.24
CA ASP A 85 7.32 -10.06 15.57
C ASP A 85 6.67 -9.35 14.37
N ILE A 86 7.10 -9.66 13.13
CA ILE A 86 6.41 -9.23 11.91
C ILE A 86 5.01 -9.84 11.82
N VAL A 87 4.87 -11.15 12.03
CA VAL A 87 3.55 -11.82 12.07
C VAL A 87 2.67 -11.17 13.14
N LYS A 88 3.22 -10.88 14.31
CA LYS A 88 2.48 -10.25 15.40
C LYS A 88 1.98 -8.85 15.00
N LYS A 89 2.87 -7.96 14.57
CA LYS A 89 2.54 -6.55 14.31
C LYS A 89 1.76 -6.35 13.02
N GLY A 90 2.22 -6.94 11.92
CA GLY A 90 1.66 -6.76 10.57
C GLY A 90 0.43 -7.60 10.28
N PHE A 91 0.18 -8.65 11.08
CA PHE A 91 -0.96 -9.55 10.88
C PHE A 91 -1.84 -9.66 12.14
N LEU A 92 -1.35 -10.22 13.25
CA LEU A 92 -2.21 -10.52 14.41
C LEU A 92 -2.83 -9.26 15.03
N GLU A 93 -2.04 -8.24 15.29
CA GLU A 93 -2.50 -6.99 15.91
C GLU A 93 -3.40 -6.18 14.97
N VAL A 94 -3.09 -6.17 13.66
CA VAL A 94 -3.91 -5.53 12.62
C VAL A 94 -5.33 -6.14 12.61
N TYR A 95 -5.44 -7.46 12.49
CA TYR A 95 -6.75 -8.13 12.50
C TYR A 95 -7.43 -8.09 13.88
N ASN A 96 -6.68 -8.12 14.99
CA ASN A 96 -7.25 -7.95 16.32
C ASN A 96 -7.88 -6.56 16.50
N LYS A 97 -7.26 -5.51 15.95
CA LYS A 97 -7.80 -4.15 16.02
C LYS A 97 -9.09 -3.99 15.21
N ILE A 98 -9.15 -4.59 14.02
CA ILE A 98 -10.30 -4.42 13.11
C ILE A 98 -11.41 -5.44 13.37
N GLY A 99 -11.07 -6.72 13.51
CA GLY A 99 -12.03 -7.81 13.74
C GLY A 99 -12.30 -8.11 15.21
N GLY A 100 -11.48 -7.57 16.13
CA GLY A 100 -11.60 -7.83 17.57
C GLY A 100 -10.95 -9.15 18.02
N ALA A 101 -10.87 -9.31 19.34
CA ALA A 101 -10.24 -10.48 19.98
C ALA A 101 -10.94 -11.80 19.64
N THR A 102 -12.26 -11.79 19.45
CA THR A 102 -13.01 -12.98 19.06
C THR A 102 -12.58 -13.45 17.67
N PHE A 103 -12.53 -12.55 16.68
CA PHE A 103 -12.14 -12.89 15.32
C PHE A 103 -10.74 -13.52 15.28
N ILE A 104 -9.74 -12.86 15.85
CA ILE A 104 -8.35 -13.33 15.78
C ILE A 104 -8.19 -14.66 16.52
N LYS A 105 -8.82 -14.85 17.69
CA LYS A 105 -8.74 -16.11 18.42
C LYS A 105 -9.48 -17.26 17.73
N THR A 106 -10.52 -16.97 16.95
CA THR A 106 -11.27 -17.99 16.21
C THR A 106 -10.55 -18.44 14.95
N TYR A 107 -10.10 -17.50 14.11
CA TYR A 107 -9.71 -17.82 12.73
C TYR A 107 -8.21 -17.93 12.50
N THR A 108 -7.37 -17.31 13.35
CA THR A 108 -5.92 -17.40 13.18
C THR A 108 -5.41 -18.84 13.34
N PRO A 109 -4.43 -19.27 12.52
CA PRO A 109 -3.80 -20.58 12.65
C PRO A 109 -3.30 -20.82 14.08
N LYS A 110 -3.36 -22.07 14.52
CA LYS A 110 -2.87 -22.50 15.84
C LYS A 110 -1.41 -22.91 15.83
N GLN A 111 -0.80 -23.01 14.65
CA GLN A 111 0.60 -23.36 14.51
C GLN A 111 1.24 -22.57 13.37
N PHE A 112 2.44 -22.04 13.60
CA PHE A 112 3.38 -21.63 12.56
C PHE A 112 4.56 -22.58 12.52
N ALA A 113 4.87 -23.14 11.36
CA ALA A 113 6.09 -23.93 11.15
C ALA A 113 7.09 -23.11 10.33
N LEU A 114 8.34 -23.02 10.77
CA LEU A 114 9.32 -22.09 10.22
C LEU A 114 10.50 -22.84 9.61
N PHE A 115 10.84 -22.48 8.36
CA PHE A 115 11.96 -23.07 7.62
C PHE A 115 12.87 -22.01 6.99
N GLY A 116 14.17 -22.28 6.96
CA GLY A 116 15.18 -21.30 6.57
C GLY A 116 15.26 -21.07 5.07
N SER A 117 15.10 -22.11 4.25
CA SER A 117 15.08 -22.01 2.78
C SER A 117 13.67 -22.05 2.22
N GLY A 118 13.53 -21.62 0.96
CA GLY A 118 12.31 -21.84 0.17
C GLY A 118 12.01 -23.33 -0.05
N ASP A 119 10.74 -23.66 -0.28
CA ASP A 119 10.35 -24.94 -0.89
C ASP A 119 10.34 -24.78 -2.41
N TYR A 120 11.38 -25.33 -3.06
CA TYR A 120 11.58 -25.24 -4.50
C TYR A 120 10.95 -26.43 -5.22
N ASP A 121 10.08 -26.15 -6.19
CA ASP A 121 9.52 -27.16 -7.09
C ASP A 121 10.48 -27.43 -8.27
N PRO A 122 10.38 -28.61 -8.94
CA PRO A 122 11.28 -28.97 -10.05
C PRO A 122 11.25 -27.99 -11.23
N ASP A 123 10.18 -27.21 -11.38
CA ASP A 123 10.03 -26.17 -12.40
C ASP A 123 10.71 -24.84 -12.02
N GLY A 124 11.35 -24.78 -10.85
CA GLY A 124 12.06 -23.61 -10.33
C GLY A 124 11.18 -22.62 -9.58
N SER A 125 9.86 -22.87 -9.48
CA SER A 125 8.99 -22.07 -8.62
C SER A 125 9.30 -22.30 -7.14
N VAL A 126 9.07 -21.28 -6.31
CA VAL A 126 9.35 -21.32 -4.87
C VAL A 126 8.10 -20.94 -4.08
N LYS A 127 7.78 -21.74 -3.07
CA LYS A 127 6.69 -21.43 -2.13
C LYS A 127 7.25 -20.62 -0.96
N GLY A 128 6.65 -19.47 -0.70
CA GLY A 128 6.94 -18.65 0.48
C GLY A 128 6.18 -19.10 1.73
N GLY A 129 5.05 -19.80 1.54
CA GLY A 129 4.26 -20.39 2.61
C GLY A 129 3.23 -21.38 2.11
N THR A 130 2.57 -22.07 3.04
CA THR A 130 1.42 -22.95 2.79
C THR A 130 0.48 -22.96 3.99
N ALA A 131 -0.82 -23.10 3.76
CA ALA A 131 -1.83 -23.32 4.79
C ALA A 131 -2.34 -24.78 4.76
N ASP A 132 -2.44 -25.39 5.94
CA ASP A 132 -2.92 -26.77 6.10
C ASP A 132 -4.03 -26.87 7.16
N GLY A 133 -5.17 -27.47 6.76
CA GLY A 133 -6.27 -27.85 7.63
C GLY A 133 -6.86 -26.74 8.51
N GLY A 134 -6.77 -25.47 8.09
CA GLY A 134 -7.23 -24.30 8.84
C GLY A 134 -6.44 -24.03 10.12
N ARG A 135 -5.36 -24.80 10.36
CA ARG A 135 -4.70 -24.87 11.67
C ARG A 135 -3.23 -24.49 11.60
N ARG A 136 -2.56 -24.71 10.48
CA ARG A 136 -1.12 -24.44 10.33
C ARG A 136 -0.84 -23.53 9.14
N ILE A 137 0.04 -22.55 9.35
CA ILE A 137 0.76 -21.89 8.27
C ILE A 137 2.22 -22.30 8.37
N THR A 138 2.78 -22.80 7.27
CA THR A 138 4.22 -23.01 7.13
C THR A 138 4.82 -21.80 6.42
N LEU A 139 5.91 -21.24 6.96
CA LEU A 139 6.64 -20.13 6.36
C LEU A 139 8.03 -20.63 5.94
N TYR A 140 8.39 -20.34 4.69
CA TYR A 140 9.68 -20.72 4.10
C TYR A 140 10.54 -19.49 3.82
N GLY A 141 11.85 -19.69 3.67
CA GLY A 141 12.78 -18.64 3.27
C GLY A 141 13.13 -17.64 4.38
N LEU A 142 12.96 -18.01 5.66
CA LEU A 142 13.23 -17.12 6.80
C LEU A 142 14.66 -16.55 6.81
N ASN A 143 15.64 -17.30 6.32
CA ASN A 143 17.04 -16.88 6.37
C ASN A 143 17.32 -15.71 5.39
N GLY A 144 16.45 -15.50 4.39
CA GLY A 144 16.49 -14.36 3.49
C GLY A 144 15.74 -13.13 3.99
N LEU A 145 15.06 -13.21 5.14
CA LEU A 145 14.29 -12.09 5.69
C LEU A 145 15.21 -10.95 6.14
N ASN A 146 14.90 -9.75 5.67
CA ASN A 146 15.50 -8.52 6.16
C ASN A 146 14.42 -7.63 6.78
N GLU A 147 14.29 -7.71 8.10
CA GLU A 147 13.34 -6.95 8.91
C GLU A 147 13.53 -5.43 8.84
N ASN A 148 14.71 -4.97 8.43
CA ASN A 148 15.02 -3.55 8.24
C ASN A 148 14.67 -3.05 6.83
N ASN A 149 14.28 -3.94 5.92
CA ASN A 149 13.85 -3.59 4.58
C ASN A 149 12.31 -3.70 4.49
N PRO A 150 11.56 -2.59 4.39
CA PRO A 150 10.10 -2.62 4.34
C PRO A 150 9.57 -3.46 3.18
N ASN A 151 10.26 -3.52 2.03
CA ASN A 151 9.83 -4.36 0.91
C ASN A 151 9.96 -5.87 1.21
N SER A 152 10.97 -6.26 1.99
CA SER A 152 11.11 -7.65 2.45
C SER A 152 9.97 -8.02 3.42
N VAL A 153 9.63 -7.10 4.33
CA VAL A 153 8.51 -7.26 5.26
C VAL A 153 7.15 -7.33 4.53
N VAL A 154 6.92 -6.43 3.57
CA VAL A 154 5.72 -6.43 2.72
C VAL A 154 5.54 -7.77 2.00
N GLY A 155 6.60 -8.28 1.37
CA GLY A 155 6.54 -9.57 0.66
C GLY A 155 6.24 -10.75 1.58
N ASN A 156 6.81 -10.75 2.79
CA ASN A 156 6.51 -11.75 3.82
C ASN A 156 5.05 -11.69 4.27
N LEU A 157 4.54 -10.48 4.55
CA LEU A 157 3.15 -10.29 4.95
C LEU A 157 2.16 -10.62 3.83
N GLN A 158 2.47 -10.35 2.56
CA GLN A 158 1.66 -10.77 1.41
C GLN A 158 1.36 -12.27 1.45
N VAL A 159 2.39 -13.10 1.69
CA VAL A 159 2.24 -14.55 1.83
C VAL A 159 1.35 -14.89 3.03
N ILE A 160 1.60 -14.29 4.20
CA ILE A 160 0.79 -14.56 5.40
C ILE A 160 -0.68 -14.21 5.19
N HIS A 161 -0.98 -13.06 4.58
CA HIS A 161 -2.36 -12.66 4.25
C HIS A 161 -3.00 -13.57 3.20
N HIS A 162 -2.24 -14.04 2.23
CA HIS A 162 -2.69 -15.02 1.24
C HIS A 162 -3.08 -16.34 1.93
N GLU A 163 -2.17 -16.93 2.73
CA GLU A 163 -2.42 -18.18 3.44
C GLU A 163 -3.55 -18.06 4.47
N PHE A 164 -3.66 -16.93 5.16
CA PHE A 164 -4.77 -16.67 6.06
C PHE A 164 -6.12 -16.60 5.31
N THR A 165 -6.13 -16.09 4.08
CA THR A 165 -7.34 -16.08 3.25
C THR A 165 -7.81 -17.50 2.95
N HIS A 166 -6.90 -18.43 2.65
CA HIS A 166 -7.24 -19.84 2.50
C HIS A 166 -7.88 -20.42 3.76
N ILE A 167 -7.37 -20.09 4.95
CA ILE A 167 -7.97 -20.51 6.23
C ILE A 167 -9.40 -19.97 6.36
N LEU A 168 -9.63 -18.69 6.05
CA LEU A 168 -10.97 -18.12 6.05
C LEU A 168 -11.89 -18.87 5.07
N ASN A 169 -11.41 -19.17 3.86
CA ASN A 169 -12.17 -19.88 2.83
C ASN A 169 -12.50 -21.35 3.19
N GLN A 170 -11.68 -21.98 4.03
CA GLN A 170 -11.97 -23.31 4.60
C GLN A 170 -13.10 -23.26 5.63
N THR A 171 -13.28 -22.13 6.32
CA THR A 171 -14.37 -21.95 7.30
C THR A 171 -15.67 -21.43 6.67
N ARG A 172 -15.57 -20.70 5.55
CA ARG A 172 -16.70 -20.12 4.81
C ARG A 172 -16.42 -20.21 3.32
N PHE A 173 -17.30 -20.87 2.58
CA PHE A 173 -17.10 -21.07 1.15
C PHE A 173 -16.99 -19.75 0.38
N ILE A 174 -16.09 -19.74 -0.61
CA ILE A 174 -15.99 -18.64 -1.58
C ILE A 174 -17.35 -18.48 -2.29
N PRO A 175 -17.87 -17.25 -2.44
CA PRO A 175 -19.12 -17.03 -3.14
C PRO A 175 -19.04 -17.54 -4.59
N VAL A 176 -20.04 -18.28 -5.04
CA VAL A 176 -20.13 -18.83 -6.41
C VAL A 176 -20.04 -17.72 -7.47
N ASP A 177 -20.51 -16.52 -7.16
CA ASP A 177 -20.42 -15.38 -8.09
C ASP A 177 -18.98 -14.91 -8.32
N PHE A 178 -18.03 -15.21 -7.44
CA PHE A 178 -16.61 -14.92 -7.66
C PHE A 178 -16.03 -15.80 -8.77
N GLU A 179 -16.31 -17.11 -8.73
CA GLU A 179 -15.89 -18.07 -9.76
C GLU A 179 -16.39 -17.68 -11.15
N LYS A 180 -17.64 -17.19 -11.23
CA LYS A 180 -18.25 -16.76 -12.50
C LYS A 180 -17.53 -15.59 -13.17
N VAL A 181 -16.77 -14.77 -12.44
CA VAL A 181 -16.13 -13.56 -13.00
C VAL A 181 -15.10 -13.91 -14.06
N CYS A 182 -14.34 -14.98 -13.86
CA CYS A 182 -13.26 -15.42 -14.76
C CYS A 182 -13.45 -16.88 -15.22
N VAL A 183 -14.70 -17.35 -15.26
CA VAL A 183 -15.01 -18.71 -15.73
C VAL A 183 -14.45 -18.93 -17.14
N GLY A 184 -13.79 -20.06 -17.35
CA GLY A 184 -13.12 -20.40 -18.60
C GLY A 184 -11.69 -19.86 -18.77
N ASP A 185 -11.26 -18.89 -17.96
CA ASP A 185 -9.92 -18.29 -18.07
C ASP A 185 -8.89 -18.86 -17.05
N TYR A 186 -9.35 -19.69 -16.11
CA TYR A 186 -8.50 -20.41 -15.17
C TYR A 186 -7.55 -21.37 -15.90
N TYR A 187 -6.31 -21.40 -15.45
CA TYR A 187 -5.24 -22.18 -16.05
C TYR A 187 -4.33 -22.77 -14.96
N SER A 188 -4.45 -24.08 -14.76
CA SER A 188 -3.76 -24.81 -13.69
C SER A 188 -2.24 -24.75 -13.79
N ASN A 189 -1.68 -24.73 -15.01
CA ASN A 189 -0.26 -24.55 -15.26
C ASN A 189 0.12 -23.06 -15.18
N TRP A 190 0.13 -22.54 -13.96
CA TRP A 190 0.35 -21.12 -13.71
C TRP A 190 1.78 -20.66 -14.04
N THR A 191 2.77 -21.57 -14.07
CA THR A 191 4.18 -21.30 -14.41
C THR A 191 4.46 -21.36 -15.92
N ALA A 192 3.45 -21.66 -16.74
CA ALA A 192 3.60 -21.70 -18.19
C ALA A 192 4.09 -20.35 -18.77
N GLN A 193 4.96 -20.42 -19.78
CA GLN A 193 5.61 -19.24 -20.37
C GLN A 193 4.60 -18.23 -20.95
N GLU A 194 3.48 -18.70 -21.49
CA GLU A 194 2.39 -17.88 -22.01
C GLU A 194 1.58 -17.17 -20.92
N ASN A 195 1.64 -17.65 -19.67
CA ASN A 195 0.92 -17.06 -18.53
C ASN A 195 1.68 -15.85 -17.93
N THR A 196 1.99 -14.87 -18.77
CA THR A 196 2.69 -13.66 -18.33
C THR A 196 1.80 -12.78 -17.44
N PRO A 197 2.37 -11.88 -16.61
CA PRO A 197 1.58 -10.90 -15.84
C PRO A 197 0.65 -10.05 -16.70
N ALA A 198 1.06 -9.70 -17.92
CA ALA A 198 0.23 -8.95 -18.87
C ALA A 198 -0.96 -9.79 -19.36
N ALA A 199 -0.72 -11.07 -19.68
CA ALA A 199 -1.77 -11.99 -20.09
C ALA A 199 -2.78 -12.24 -18.95
N ALA A 200 -2.31 -12.46 -17.73
CA ALA A 200 -3.16 -12.63 -16.56
C ALA A 200 -4.01 -11.38 -16.28
N ARG A 201 -3.40 -10.18 -16.33
CA ARG A 201 -4.12 -8.91 -16.19
C ARG A 201 -5.19 -8.74 -17.26
N ALA A 202 -4.88 -9.06 -18.52
CA ALA A 202 -5.82 -8.99 -19.64
C ALA A 202 -7.00 -9.97 -19.53
N LEU A 203 -6.97 -10.91 -18.57
CA LEU A 203 -8.05 -11.85 -18.28
C LEU A 203 -8.78 -11.54 -16.96
N GLY A 204 -8.36 -10.49 -16.24
CA GLY A 204 -8.96 -10.07 -14.97
C GLY A 204 -8.37 -10.76 -13.74
N PHE A 205 -7.11 -11.21 -13.80
CA PHE A 205 -6.38 -11.79 -12.66
C PHE A 205 -5.27 -10.84 -12.18
N ILE A 206 -5.12 -10.73 -10.85
CA ILE A 206 -4.14 -9.82 -10.23
C ILE A 206 -2.70 -10.32 -10.37
N THR A 207 -2.51 -11.64 -10.50
CA THR A 207 -1.22 -12.30 -10.77
C THR A 207 -1.39 -13.49 -11.71
N PRO A 208 -0.32 -13.99 -12.35
CA PRO A 208 -0.32 -15.30 -13.01
C PRO A 208 -0.77 -16.45 -12.10
N TYR A 209 -0.38 -16.42 -10.82
CA TYR A 209 -0.71 -17.45 -9.83
C TYR A 209 -2.22 -17.52 -9.53
N ALA A 210 -2.89 -16.37 -9.50
CA ALA A 210 -4.34 -16.29 -9.35
C ALA A 210 -5.12 -17.09 -10.41
N ARG A 211 -4.53 -17.39 -11.58
CA ARG A 211 -5.19 -18.23 -12.60
C ARG A 211 -5.22 -19.72 -12.25
N LYS A 212 -4.43 -20.17 -11.29
CA LYS A 212 -4.27 -21.59 -10.97
C LYS A 212 -5.61 -22.24 -10.61
N ASN A 213 -6.39 -21.60 -9.76
CA ASN A 213 -7.75 -21.99 -9.38
C ASN A 213 -8.46 -20.85 -8.62
N ILE A 214 -9.75 -21.02 -8.36
CA ILE A 214 -10.61 -20.02 -7.68
C ILE A 214 -10.10 -19.68 -6.27
N GLY A 215 -9.55 -20.65 -5.54
CA GLY A 215 -9.01 -20.44 -4.20
C GLY A 215 -7.81 -19.48 -4.22
N GLU A 216 -6.85 -19.71 -5.11
CA GLU A 216 -5.69 -18.80 -5.25
C GLU A 216 -6.12 -17.43 -5.74
N ASP A 217 -7.08 -17.36 -6.67
CA ASP A 217 -7.60 -16.08 -7.18
C ASP A 217 -8.22 -15.22 -6.09
N PHE A 218 -9.01 -15.85 -5.21
CA PHE A 218 -9.62 -15.17 -4.08
C PHE A 218 -8.56 -14.71 -3.06
N ALA A 219 -7.62 -15.60 -2.71
CA ALA A 219 -6.53 -15.32 -1.79
C ALA A 219 -5.61 -14.21 -2.30
N GLU A 220 -5.24 -14.24 -3.58
CA GLU A 220 -4.44 -13.20 -4.24
C GLU A 220 -5.20 -11.88 -4.29
N THR A 221 -6.50 -11.90 -4.60
CA THR A 221 -7.31 -10.67 -4.64
C THR A 221 -7.36 -10.00 -3.27
N LEU A 222 -7.68 -10.75 -2.20
CA LEU A 222 -7.77 -10.18 -0.85
C LEU A 222 -6.40 -9.73 -0.32
N SER A 223 -5.36 -10.56 -0.47
CA SER A 223 -4.02 -10.24 0.02
C SER A 223 -3.44 -9.00 -0.70
N HIS A 224 -3.59 -8.87 -2.02
CA HIS A 224 -3.16 -7.68 -2.75
C HIS A 224 -3.99 -6.43 -2.39
N LEU A 225 -5.28 -6.58 -2.10
CA LEU A 225 -6.08 -5.46 -1.57
C LEU A 225 -5.51 -4.98 -0.24
N ILE A 226 -5.21 -5.88 0.70
CA ILE A 226 -4.69 -5.52 2.03
C ILE A 226 -3.31 -4.88 1.91
N VAL A 227 -2.38 -5.58 1.26
CA VAL A 227 -0.95 -5.27 1.30
C VAL A 227 -0.57 -4.22 0.26
N GLY A 228 -1.08 -4.34 -0.97
CA GLY A 228 -0.88 -3.33 -2.02
C GLY A 228 -1.70 -2.06 -1.75
N GLY A 229 -2.86 -2.21 -1.11
CA GLY A 229 -3.79 -1.12 -0.84
C GLY A 229 -4.65 -0.75 -2.04
N GLN A 230 -5.63 0.13 -1.81
CA GLN A 230 -6.63 0.48 -2.82
C GLN A 230 -6.03 1.16 -4.05
N LEU A 231 -5.08 2.09 -3.88
CA LEU A 231 -4.45 2.78 -5.01
C LEU A 231 -3.70 1.81 -5.94
N TYR A 232 -3.06 0.79 -5.38
CA TYR A 232 -2.39 -0.23 -6.18
C TYR A 232 -3.41 -1.03 -7.00
N TYR A 233 -4.48 -1.51 -6.36
CA TYR A 233 -5.49 -2.33 -7.01
C TYR A 233 -6.25 -1.55 -8.11
N ASP A 234 -6.65 -0.31 -7.80
CA ASP A 234 -7.33 0.57 -8.75
C ASP A 234 -6.43 0.89 -9.94
N GLN A 235 -5.14 1.18 -9.71
CA GLN A 235 -4.19 1.43 -10.80
C GLN A 235 -3.95 0.16 -11.64
N PHE A 236 -3.84 -1.00 -11.01
CA PHE A 236 -3.68 -2.28 -11.71
C PHE A 236 -4.87 -2.54 -12.63
N ALA A 237 -6.09 -2.34 -12.12
CA ALA A 237 -7.31 -2.46 -12.91
C ALA A 237 -7.37 -1.38 -14.02
N TYR A 238 -7.04 -0.13 -13.71
CA TYR A 238 -7.03 0.97 -14.69
C TYR A 238 -6.01 0.77 -15.82
N GLN A 239 -4.94 0.01 -15.58
CA GLN A 239 -3.97 -0.34 -16.61
C GLN A 239 -4.38 -1.58 -17.44
N SER A 240 -5.55 -2.15 -17.18
CA SER A 240 -6.13 -3.24 -17.96
C SER A 240 -7.18 -2.69 -18.93
N ASP A 241 -7.58 -3.46 -19.94
CA ASP A 241 -8.65 -3.02 -20.85
C ASP A 241 -10.02 -2.94 -20.14
N SER A 242 -11.03 -2.38 -20.80
CA SER A 242 -12.35 -2.14 -20.20
C SER A 242 -13.03 -3.40 -19.65
N ILE A 243 -12.87 -4.55 -20.31
CA ILE A 243 -13.46 -5.83 -19.86
C ILE A 243 -12.74 -6.35 -18.59
N PRO A 244 -11.40 -6.52 -18.57
CA PRO A 244 -10.69 -6.90 -17.35
C PRO A 244 -10.85 -5.92 -16.19
N TYR A 245 -10.98 -4.61 -16.46
CA TYR A 245 -11.27 -3.61 -15.44
C TYR A 245 -12.55 -3.97 -14.67
N VAL A 246 -13.64 -4.23 -15.39
CA VAL A 246 -14.93 -4.62 -14.79
C VAL A 246 -14.79 -5.92 -13.99
N LYS A 247 -14.09 -6.93 -14.52
CA LYS A 247 -13.81 -8.19 -13.81
C LYS A 247 -13.08 -7.96 -12.48
N LEU A 248 -12.01 -7.18 -12.48
CA LEU A 248 -11.24 -6.87 -11.27
C LEU A 248 -12.07 -6.10 -10.24
N LYS A 249 -12.84 -5.08 -10.66
CA LYS A 249 -13.72 -4.34 -9.75
C LYS A 249 -14.87 -5.20 -9.19
N GLN A 250 -15.38 -6.15 -9.97
CA GLN A 250 -16.37 -7.12 -9.50
C GLN A 250 -15.77 -8.07 -8.47
N LYS A 251 -14.56 -8.60 -8.70
CA LYS A 251 -13.82 -9.43 -7.73
C LYS A 251 -13.60 -8.69 -6.41
N GLU A 252 -13.13 -7.45 -6.47
CA GLU A 252 -12.96 -6.62 -5.29
C GLU A 252 -14.27 -6.46 -4.51
N THR A 253 -15.37 -6.15 -5.20
CA THR A 253 -16.69 -5.98 -4.55
C THR A 253 -17.09 -7.26 -3.82
N ILE A 254 -16.98 -8.41 -4.46
CA ILE A 254 -17.33 -9.71 -3.86
C ILE A 254 -16.44 -10.04 -2.67
N VAL A 255 -15.13 -9.77 -2.75
CA VAL A 255 -14.19 -9.98 -1.63
C VAL A 255 -14.54 -9.09 -0.44
N ARG A 256 -14.83 -7.81 -0.68
CA ARG A 256 -15.25 -6.87 0.38
C ARG A 256 -16.55 -7.31 1.04
N ASP A 257 -17.54 -7.69 0.24
CA ASP A 257 -18.84 -8.20 0.71
C ASP A 257 -18.69 -9.49 1.52
N TYR A 258 -17.82 -10.39 1.07
CA TYR A 258 -17.50 -11.62 1.79
C TYR A 258 -16.88 -11.33 3.17
N MET A 259 -15.89 -10.43 3.23
CA MET A 259 -15.22 -10.08 4.48
C MET A 259 -16.17 -9.40 5.48
N ILE A 260 -17.01 -8.48 5.02
CA ILE A 260 -17.97 -7.82 5.91
C ILE A 260 -19.09 -8.77 6.34
N LYS A 261 -19.66 -9.56 5.41
CA LYS A 261 -20.81 -10.42 5.68
C LYS A 261 -20.49 -11.57 6.63
N TYR A 262 -19.34 -12.22 6.45
CA TYR A 262 -19.03 -13.45 7.20
C TYR A 262 -18.10 -13.22 8.38
N PHE A 263 -17.35 -12.13 8.39
CA PHE A 263 -16.33 -11.86 9.40
C PHE A 263 -16.47 -10.49 10.06
N ASN A 264 -17.42 -9.67 9.63
CA ASN A 264 -17.59 -8.30 10.13
C ASN A 264 -16.31 -7.45 10.03
N ILE A 265 -15.53 -7.67 8.97
CA ILE A 265 -14.30 -6.92 8.69
C ILE A 265 -14.53 -6.00 7.50
N ASP A 266 -14.40 -4.70 7.74
CA ASP A 266 -14.27 -3.72 6.67
C ASP A 266 -12.84 -3.74 6.12
N VAL A 267 -12.69 -4.19 4.87
CA VAL A 267 -11.39 -4.27 4.19
C VAL A 267 -10.73 -2.88 4.07
N THR A 268 -11.50 -1.80 3.99
CA THR A 268 -10.95 -0.43 3.97
C THR A 268 -10.27 -0.10 5.30
N GLN A 269 -10.90 -0.44 6.43
CA GLN A 269 -10.29 -0.26 7.75
C GLN A 269 -9.06 -1.14 7.92
N LEU A 270 -9.11 -2.38 7.40
CA LEU A 270 -7.98 -3.30 7.42
C LEU A 270 -6.79 -2.76 6.61
N GLN A 271 -7.05 -2.23 5.41
CA GLN A 271 -6.04 -1.57 4.57
C GLN A 271 -5.41 -0.39 5.30
N MET A 272 -6.21 0.50 5.89
CA MET A 272 -5.73 1.66 6.64
C MET A 272 -4.82 1.24 7.80
N GLU A 273 -5.25 0.24 8.58
CA GLU A 273 -4.46 -0.20 9.73
C GLU A 273 -3.16 -0.90 9.32
N PHE A 274 -3.20 -1.74 8.28
CA PHE A 274 -2.00 -2.35 7.72
C PHE A 274 -1.00 -1.28 7.25
N GLN A 275 -1.47 -0.28 6.50
CA GLN A 275 -0.65 0.82 6.01
C GLN A 275 -0.01 1.61 7.15
N ARG A 276 -0.81 1.94 8.18
CA ARG A 276 -0.32 2.60 9.39
C ARG A 276 0.80 1.82 10.06
N VAL A 277 0.66 0.50 10.22
CA VAL A 277 1.71 -0.36 10.78
C VAL A 277 2.96 -0.32 9.89
N MET A 278 2.81 -0.42 8.58
CA MET A 278 3.93 -0.38 7.64
C MET A 278 4.69 0.95 7.65
N GLU A 279 3.98 2.07 7.75
CA GLU A 279 4.58 3.40 7.82
C GLU A 279 5.23 3.65 9.19
N GLU A 280 4.55 3.36 10.29
CA GLU A 280 5.04 3.69 11.63
C GLU A 280 6.14 2.75 12.12
N GLN A 281 5.98 1.43 11.92
CA GLN A 281 6.88 0.41 12.47
C GLN A 281 8.04 0.10 11.53
N TYR A 282 7.78 0.03 10.23
CA TYR A 282 8.76 -0.39 9.22
C TYR A 282 9.24 0.76 8.33
N LYS A 283 8.79 2.00 8.59
CA LYS A 283 9.18 3.20 7.84
C LYS A 283 8.96 3.09 6.34
N SER A 284 7.97 2.28 5.93
CA SER A 284 7.59 2.12 4.54
C SER A 284 7.08 3.45 3.97
N GLN A 285 7.47 3.73 2.73
CA GLN A 285 7.01 4.92 1.99
C GLN A 285 6.02 4.54 0.89
N SER A 286 5.68 3.25 0.76
CA SER A 286 4.88 2.71 -0.36
C SER A 286 3.45 3.26 -0.40
N TYR A 287 2.93 3.74 0.73
CA TYR A 287 1.55 4.21 0.87
C TYR A 287 1.42 5.74 0.94
N SER A 288 2.55 6.46 0.92
CA SER A 288 2.54 7.92 1.02
C SER A 288 1.88 8.59 -0.17
N PHE A 289 1.35 9.79 0.04
CA PHE A 289 0.77 10.61 -1.03
C PHE A 289 1.76 10.88 -2.17
N LEU A 290 3.02 11.18 -1.86
CA LEU A 290 4.01 11.49 -2.90
C LEU A 290 4.47 10.24 -3.66
N THR A 291 4.41 9.06 -3.05
CA THR A 291 4.56 7.79 -3.78
C THR A 291 3.40 7.58 -4.75
N ALA A 292 2.16 7.90 -4.36
CA ALA A 292 1.02 7.84 -5.27
C ALA A 292 1.15 8.80 -6.47
N VAL A 293 1.67 10.02 -6.24
CA VAL A 293 2.02 10.96 -7.31
C VAL A 293 3.08 10.35 -8.25
N THR A 294 4.16 9.80 -7.69
CA THR A 294 5.25 9.16 -8.45
C THR A 294 4.74 8.01 -9.32
N ASN A 295 3.87 7.17 -8.75
CA ASN A 295 3.30 6.01 -9.42
C ASN A 295 2.09 6.37 -10.32
N LYS A 296 1.70 7.65 -10.37
CA LYS A 296 0.59 8.19 -11.17
C LYS A 296 -0.74 7.47 -10.89
N THR A 297 -0.99 7.07 -9.64
CA THR A 297 -2.22 6.38 -9.21
C THR A 297 -3.38 7.34 -8.94
N ILE A 298 -3.09 8.64 -8.83
CA ILE A 298 -4.06 9.71 -8.68
C ILE A 298 -4.05 10.67 -9.86
N THR A 299 -5.07 11.52 -9.95
CA THR A 299 -5.06 12.65 -10.89
C THR A 299 -4.01 13.66 -10.47
N GLU A 300 -3.39 14.31 -11.45
CA GLU A 300 -2.35 15.32 -11.21
C GLU A 300 -2.90 16.59 -10.53
N THR A 301 -4.22 16.80 -10.53
CA THR A 301 -4.84 17.98 -9.92
C THR A 301 -5.43 17.66 -8.55
N ILE A 302 -5.05 18.46 -7.57
CA ILE A 302 -5.67 18.56 -6.25
C ILE A 302 -6.56 19.80 -6.27
N ASP A 303 -7.84 19.62 -5.97
CA ASP A 303 -8.77 20.72 -5.79
C ASP A 303 -8.59 21.33 -4.40
N MET A 304 -8.29 22.63 -4.35
CA MET A 304 -8.08 23.39 -3.13
C MET A 304 -9.12 24.50 -2.96
N ASP A 305 -10.15 24.57 -3.82
CA ASP A 305 -11.20 25.59 -3.68
C ASP A 305 -12.11 25.22 -2.50
N ILE A 306 -11.92 25.91 -1.37
CA ILE A 306 -12.67 25.69 -0.14
C ILE A 306 -14.18 26.03 -0.26
N ARG A 307 -14.60 26.70 -1.35
CA ARG A 307 -16.02 26.99 -1.62
C ARG A 307 -16.74 25.81 -2.29
N SER A 308 -15.99 24.86 -2.84
CA SER A 308 -16.57 23.65 -3.44
C SER A 308 -17.29 22.80 -2.38
N SER A 309 -18.13 21.85 -2.83
CA SER A 309 -18.95 21.04 -1.91
C SER A 309 -18.10 20.33 -0.85
N TRP A 310 -16.93 19.81 -1.23
CA TRP A 310 -16.06 19.12 -0.28
C TRP A 310 -15.48 20.09 0.77
N GLY A 311 -15.16 21.33 0.39
CA GLY A 311 -14.62 22.32 1.31
C GLY A 311 -15.66 22.76 2.34
N GLN A 312 -16.93 22.86 1.93
CA GLN A 312 -18.04 23.22 2.80
C GLN A 312 -18.51 22.07 3.72
N GLU A 313 -18.40 20.83 3.25
CA GLU A 313 -18.78 19.63 4.01
C GLU A 313 -17.77 19.23 5.10
N ASN A 314 -16.57 19.81 5.09
CA ASN A 314 -15.49 19.44 5.99
C ASN A 314 -15.03 20.61 6.86
N VAL A 315 -14.63 20.31 8.10
CA VAL A 315 -14.00 21.31 8.97
C VAL A 315 -12.58 21.55 8.46
N LEU A 316 -12.28 22.73 7.94
CA LEU A 316 -10.96 23.10 7.45
C LEU A 316 -10.15 23.86 8.50
N SER A 317 -8.83 23.75 8.38
CA SER A 317 -7.86 24.53 9.17
C SER A 317 -8.16 26.04 9.10
N PRO A 318 -8.19 26.76 10.23
CA PRO A 318 -8.35 28.22 10.22
C PRO A 318 -7.31 28.93 9.37
N LYS A 319 -6.07 28.39 9.35
CA LYS A 319 -4.98 28.94 8.53
C LYS A 319 -5.25 28.79 7.04
N GLN A 320 -5.88 27.70 6.62
CA GLN A 320 -6.29 27.53 5.22
C GLN A 320 -7.36 28.55 4.85
N ILE A 321 -8.37 28.75 5.69
CA ILE A 321 -9.42 29.75 5.44
C ILE A 321 -8.82 31.15 5.33
N GLU A 322 -7.94 31.53 6.27
CA GLU A 322 -7.22 32.81 6.27
C GLU A 322 -6.46 33.06 4.96
N LEU A 323 -5.71 32.07 4.47
CA LEU A 323 -4.86 32.20 3.29
C LEU A 323 -5.62 32.15 1.97
N PHE A 324 -6.76 31.46 1.93
CA PHE A 324 -7.51 31.23 0.69
C PHE A 324 -8.63 32.25 0.48
N THR A 325 -9.19 32.84 1.54
CA THR A 325 -10.30 33.80 1.41
C THR A 325 -9.95 34.99 0.51
N PRO A 326 -8.83 35.71 0.70
CA PRO A 326 -8.49 36.85 -0.17
C PRO A 326 -8.34 36.46 -1.64
N ILE A 327 -7.80 35.27 -1.92
CA ILE A 327 -7.68 34.74 -3.29
C ILE A 327 -9.06 34.48 -3.89
N LEU A 328 -9.98 33.92 -3.10
CA LEU A 328 -11.30 33.48 -3.58
C LEU A 328 -12.32 34.63 -3.70
N ASP A 329 -12.08 35.75 -3.04
CA ASP A 329 -12.88 36.99 -3.17
C ASP A 329 -12.74 37.63 -4.55
N GLY A 330 -11.69 37.28 -5.30
CA GLY A 330 -11.47 37.71 -6.68
C GLY A 330 -10.21 38.54 -6.86
N PHE A 331 -9.85 38.79 -8.12
CA PHE A 331 -8.67 39.57 -8.49
C PHE A 331 -9.09 40.84 -9.22
N GLY A 332 -9.13 41.97 -8.50
CA GLY A 332 -9.61 43.23 -9.04
C GLY A 332 -11.08 43.13 -9.49
N SER A 333 -11.34 43.23 -10.79
CA SER A 333 -12.70 43.07 -11.35
C SER A 333 -13.03 41.65 -11.83
N TYR A 334 -12.08 40.71 -11.69
CA TYR A 334 -12.23 39.34 -12.18
C TYR A 334 -12.57 38.36 -11.06
N GLN A 335 -13.44 37.41 -11.36
CA GLN A 335 -13.82 36.35 -10.43
C GLN A 335 -12.79 35.21 -10.47
N VAL A 336 -12.41 34.70 -9.30
CA VAL A 336 -11.63 33.45 -9.20
C VAL A 336 -12.55 32.25 -9.29
N LYS A 337 -12.27 31.38 -10.27
CA LYS A 337 -13.05 30.20 -10.65
C LYS A 337 -12.58 28.91 -9.98
N GLY A 338 -11.51 28.99 -9.18
CA GLY A 338 -10.99 27.87 -8.40
C GLY A 338 -9.55 28.06 -7.95
N VAL A 339 -9.08 27.18 -7.08
CA VAL A 339 -7.67 27.08 -6.68
C VAL A 339 -7.26 25.63 -6.77
N ARG A 340 -6.15 25.35 -7.47
CA ARG A 340 -5.70 23.99 -7.77
C ARG A 340 -4.21 23.85 -7.54
N LEU A 341 -3.78 22.72 -7.01
CA LEU A 341 -2.38 22.30 -7.05
C LEU A 341 -2.23 21.22 -8.11
N LYS A 342 -1.40 21.47 -9.12
CA LYS A 342 -1.07 20.49 -10.15
C LYS A 342 0.26 19.83 -9.80
N MET A 343 0.23 18.57 -9.36
CA MET A 343 1.40 17.76 -9.08
C MET A 343 2.05 17.32 -10.39
N LEU A 344 3.21 17.89 -10.72
CA LEU A 344 3.99 17.52 -11.91
C LEU A 344 4.88 16.31 -11.63
N SER A 345 5.41 16.23 -10.40
CA SER A 345 6.16 15.11 -9.86
C SER A 345 6.06 15.13 -8.33
N ALA A 346 6.67 14.15 -7.65
CA ALA A 346 6.82 14.18 -6.19
C ALA A 346 7.71 15.33 -5.68
N SER A 347 8.44 16.03 -6.57
CA SER A 347 9.34 17.13 -6.24
C SER A 347 8.92 18.48 -6.82
N LYS A 348 7.83 18.54 -7.60
CA LYS A 348 7.38 19.76 -8.26
C LYS A 348 5.87 19.83 -8.42
N MET A 349 5.29 20.98 -8.10
CA MET A 349 3.89 21.27 -8.33
C MET A 349 3.68 22.69 -8.85
N THR A 350 2.52 22.96 -9.45
CA THR A 350 2.13 24.31 -9.89
C THR A 350 0.83 24.70 -9.19
N LEU A 351 0.85 25.81 -8.45
CA LEU A 351 -0.36 26.49 -8.01
C LEU A 351 -1.03 27.14 -9.23
N SER A 352 -2.26 26.73 -9.52
CA SER A 352 -3.04 27.18 -10.67
C SER A 352 -4.36 27.78 -10.18
N ILE A 353 -4.53 29.08 -10.40
CA ILE A 353 -5.70 29.84 -9.97
C ILE A 353 -6.42 30.35 -11.24
N PRO A 354 -7.40 29.60 -11.78
CA PRO A 354 -8.22 30.08 -12.87
C PRO A 354 -9.05 31.30 -12.43
N PHE A 355 -9.04 32.37 -13.23
CA PHE A 355 -9.79 33.60 -12.97
C PHE A 355 -10.29 34.21 -14.27
N GLY A 356 -11.29 35.08 -14.20
CA GLY A 356 -11.74 35.84 -15.37
C GLY A 356 -13.14 36.40 -15.23
N ASN A 357 -13.76 36.68 -16.37
CA ASN A 357 -15.14 37.16 -16.46
C ASN A 357 -16.05 36.02 -16.97
N ASN A 358 -17.28 36.34 -17.38
CA ASN A 358 -18.24 35.35 -17.89
C ASN A 358 -17.84 34.72 -19.23
N THR A 359 -17.01 35.40 -20.02
CA THR A 359 -16.60 35.02 -21.37
C THR A 359 -15.22 34.36 -21.37
N ASP A 360 -14.28 34.95 -20.64
CA ASP A 360 -12.86 34.60 -20.69
C ASP A 360 -12.38 33.97 -19.39
N THR A 361 -11.45 33.03 -19.51
CA THR A 361 -10.77 32.40 -18.37
C THR A 361 -9.27 32.38 -18.62
N TRP A 362 -8.53 32.98 -17.70
CA TRP A 362 -7.08 32.93 -17.62
C TRP A 362 -6.65 32.14 -16.38
N ASN A 363 -5.35 31.89 -16.24
CA ASN A 363 -4.81 31.22 -15.06
C ASN A 363 -3.64 32.04 -14.52
N ALA A 364 -3.65 32.35 -13.23
CA ALA A 364 -2.43 32.74 -12.54
C ALA A 364 -1.69 31.45 -12.14
N LEU A 365 -0.41 31.34 -12.51
CA LEU A 365 0.41 30.14 -12.31
C LEU A 365 1.65 30.45 -11.48
N TYR A 366 1.98 29.57 -10.54
CA TYR A 366 3.20 29.61 -9.74
C TYR A 366 3.78 28.21 -9.57
N ASP A 367 4.96 27.97 -10.13
CA ASP A 367 5.71 26.73 -9.93
C ASP A 367 6.34 26.73 -8.54
N LEU A 368 6.21 25.60 -7.85
CA LEU A 368 6.68 25.35 -6.49
C LEU A 368 7.57 24.10 -6.48
N ASP A 369 8.73 24.22 -5.86
CA ASP A 369 9.62 23.09 -5.58
C ASP A 369 9.21 22.43 -4.26
N ILE A 370 9.15 21.09 -4.26
CA ILE A 370 8.95 20.27 -3.06
C ILE A 370 10.29 19.62 -2.73
N ILE A 371 10.95 20.11 -1.70
CA ILE A 371 12.29 19.70 -1.30
C ILE A 371 12.17 18.72 -0.13
N LYS A 372 12.52 17.46 -0.38
CA LYS A 372 12.58 16.44 0.66
C LYS A 372 13.67 16.80 1.69
N ILE A 373 13.30 16.85 2.97
CA ILE A 373 14.23 17.01 4.10
C ILE A 373 14.60 15.63 4.63
N ASP A 374 13.57 14.83 4.93
CA ASP A 374 13.66 13.45 5.40
C ASP A 374 12.51 12.63 4.82
N ASN A 375 12.25 11.42 5.35
CA ASN A 375 11.21 10.53 4.83
C ASN A 375 9.77 11.02 5.03
N GLU A 376 9.52 12.00 5.91
CA GLU A 376 8.17 12.47 6.22
C GLU A 376 8.01 14.00 6.07
N SER A 377 9.13 14.73 5.98
CA SER A 377 9.15 16.19 6.02
C SER A 377 9.68 16.81 4.72
N TYR A 378 9.02 17.89 4.30
CA TYR A 378 9.28 18.57 3.04
C TYR A 378 9.26 20.08 3.21
N LYS A 379 10.18 20.79 2.55
CA LYS A 379 10.10 22.24 2.40
C LYS A 379 9.45 22.57 1.06
N ILE A 380 8.53 23.53 1.05
CA ILE A 380 7.92 24.04 -0.19
C ILE A 380 8.48 25.43 -0.44
N LYS A 381 8.80 25.77 -1.69
CA LYS A 381 9.22 27.14 -2.05
C LYS A 381 8.81 27.49 -3.46
N LEU A 382 8.70 28.78 -3.76
CA LEU A 382 8.58 29.23 -5.14
C LEU A 382 9.81 28.79 -5.94
N SER A 383 9.58 28.11 -7.08
CA SER A 383 10.67 27.67 -7.95
C SER A 383 11.43 28.88 -8.47
N THR A 384 12.76 28.78 -8.51
CA THR A 384 13.64 29.84 -9.04
C THR A 384 13.42 30.05 -10.54
N VAL A 385 13.02 29.00 -11.25
CA VAL A 385 12.64 29.02 -12.66
C VAL A 385 11.15 28.74 -12.77
N GLN A 386 10.41 29.73 -13.21
CA GLN A 386 8.98 29.64 -13.53
C GLN A 386 8.80 29.24 -15.00
N GLY A 387 7.63 28.69 -15.35
CA GLY A 387 7.27 28.45 -16.75
C GLY A 387 7.10 29.75 -17.54
N THR A 388 6.98 29.61 -18.86
CA THR A 388 6.95 30.76 -19.79
C THR A 388 5.57 31.06 -20.37
N ASP A 389 4.57 30.24 -20.06
CA ASP A 389 3.21 30.44 -20.55
C ASP A 389 2.61 31.76 -20.02
N ALA A 390 1.62 32.31 -20.74
CA ALA A 390 0.99 33.59 -20.40
C ALA A 390 0.48 33.63 -18.94
N GLY A 391 0.10 32.48 -18.37
CA GLY A 391 -0.39 32.39 -16.99
C GLY A 391 0.62 32.76 -15.90
N TYR A 392 1.92 32.56 -16.15
CA TYR A 392 2.98 33.02 -15.25
C TYR A 392 3.12 34.55 -15.31
N GLY A 393 2.87 35.14 -16.48
CA GLY A 393 2.77 36.59 -16.64
C GLY A 393 1.60 37.17 -15.86
N TYR A 394 0.40 36.56 -15.96
CA TYR A 394 -0.78 37.00 -15.23
C TYR A 394 -0.58 36.92 -13.71
N GLY A 395 0.06 35.87 -13.20
CA GLY A 395 0.36 35.73 -11.77
C GLY A 395 1.21 36.86 -11.17
N ASN A 396 1.92 37.62 -12.01
CA ASN A 396 2.78 38.73 -11.56
C ASN A 396 2.07 40.10 -11.56
N PHE A 397 0.81 40.18 -11.98
CA PHE A 397 0.05 41.43 -11.87
C PHE A 397 -0.10 41.82 -10.39
N SER A 398 0.11 43.11 -10.08
CA SER A 398 0.18 43.61 -8.71
C SER A 398 -1.05 43.28 -7.86
N TYR A 399 -2.23 43.33 -8.46
CA TYR A 399 -3.52 43.03 -7.82
C TYR A 399 -3.83 41.53 -7.70
N ILE A 400 -3.04 40.65 -8.30
CA ILE A 400 -3.13 39.18 -8.14
C ILE A 400 -2.11 38.75 -7.09
N ILE A 401 -0.85 39.17 -7.27
CA ILE A 401 0.22 38.77 -6.38
C ILE A 401 0.01 39.32 -4.96
N SER A 402 -0.63 40.47 -4.77
CA SER A 402 -0.97 40.98 -3.43
C SER A 402 -1.75 39.96 -2.60
N ASP A 403 -2.67 39.24 -3.23
CA ASP A 403 -3.61 38.34 -2.55
C ASP A 403 -3.04 36.92 -2.45
N VAL A 404 -2.19 36.52 -3.40
CA VAL A 404 -1.54 35.20 -3.42
C VAL A 404 -0.26 35.16 -2.59
N LYS A 405 0.45 36.29 -2.41
CA LYS A 405 1.73 36.37 -1.71
C LYS A 405 1.68 35.84 -0.26
N PRO A 406 0.62 36.06 0.55
CA PRO A 406 0.51 35.45 1.88
C PRO A 406 0.59 33.93 1.87
N LEU A 407 -0.07 33.26 0.91
CA LEU A 407 0.00 31.80 0.75
C LEU A 407 1.41 31.35 0.37
N LEU A 408 2.05 32.02 -0.61
CA LEU A 408 3.41 31.69 -1.03
C LEU A 408 4.43 31.86 0.11
N ASN A 409 4.30 32.96 0.86
CA ASN A 409 5.16 33.21 2.03
C ASN A 409 4.95 32.15 3.12
N TYR A 410 3.70 31.74 3.36
CA TYR A 410 3.40 30.68 4.33
C TYR A 410 4.05 29.35 3.93
N LEU A 411 3.91 28.94 2.67
CA LEU A 411 4.54 27.74 2.14
C LEU A 411 6.07 27.75 2.26
N GLU A 412 6.70 28.92 2.23
CA GLU A 412 8.17 29.05 2.41
C GLU A 412 8.63 29.10 3.86
N SER A 413 7.73 29.44 4.79
CA SER A 413 8.05 29.78 6.18
C SER A 413 8.36 28.59 7.09
N THR A 414 7.90 27.40 6.73
CA THR A 414 7.95 26.20 7.57
C THR A 414 8.22 24.94 6.73
N SER A 415 8.20 23.78 7.38
CA SER A 415 8.25 22.46 6.76
C SER A 415 6.91 21.76 6.91
N PHE A 416 6.61 20.87 5.97
CA PHE A 416 5.32 20.22 5.84
C PHE A 416 5.44 18.71 5.75
N LYS A 417 4.38 18.01 6.18
CA LYS A 417 4.15 16.59 5.92
C LYS A 417 2.93 16.42 5.04
N PHE A 418 3.05 15.61 3.98
CA PHE A 418 1.89 15.20 3.17
C PHE A 418 1.24 13.98 3.80
N SER A 419 -0.09 13.97 3.96
CA SER A 419 -0.81 12.84 4.55
C SER A 419 -2.18 12.64 3.91
N TRP A 420 -2.60 11.38 3.77
CA TRP A 420 -3.91 11.00 3.23
C TRP A 420 -5.03 11.24 4.24
N SER A 421 -5.35 12.49 4.53
CA SER A 421 -6.25 12.84 5.63
C SER A 421 -6.89 14.23 5.44
N ILE A 422 -7.83 14.54 6.33
CA ILE A 422 -8.33 15.89 6.56
C ILE A 422 -7.84 16.32 7.93
N ASN A 423 -7.12 17.44 8.01
CA ASN A 423 -6.50 17.94 9.25
C ASN A 423 -5.75 16.85 10.04
N GLY A 424 -5.02 15.96 9.34
CA GLY A 424 -4.26 14.89 9.98
C GLY A 424 -5.08 13.65 10.37
N VAL A 425 -6.40 13.65 10.23
CA VAL A 425 -7.27 12.52 10.60
C VAL A 425 -7.74 11.75 9.38
N GLN A 426 -7.42 10.46 9.34
CA GLN A 426 -7.87 9.52 8.31
C GLN A 426 -9.02 8.65 8.83
N THR A 427 -10.06 8.50 8.02
CA THR A 427 -11.25 7.67 8.28
C THR A 427 -11.60 6.88 7.02
N PRO A 428 -12.38 5.79 7.12
CA PRO A 428 -12.86 5.08 5.92
C PRO A 428 -13.63 5.98 4.94
N LEU A 429 -14.33 7.00 5.45
CA LEU A 429 -15.08 7.94 4.61
C LEU A 429 -14.15 8.85 3.78
N ASN A 430 -13.00 9.24 4.31
CA ASN A 430 -12.05 10.16 3.67
C ASN A 430 -10.83 9.45 3.07
N TYR A 431 -10.73 8.13 3.22
CA TYR A 431 -9.63 7.30 2.74
C TYR A 431 -9.32 7.57 1.27
N LEU A 432 -8.10 8.02 1.00
CA LEU A 432 -7.57 8.36 -0.33
C LEU A 432 -8.34 9.43 -1.11
N LYS A 433 -9.17 10.22 -0.42
CA LYS A 433 -9.95 11.31 -1.05
C LYS A 433 -9.35 12.69 -0.81
N PHE A 434 -8.52 12.83 0.21
CA PHE A 434 -7.96 14.12 0.61
C PHE A 434 -6.49 13.99 0.92
N VAL A 435 -5.76 15.05 0.63
CA VAL A 435 -4.38 15.23 1.08
C VAL A 435 -4.32 16.45 1.99
N SER A 436 -3.73 16.27 3.16
CA SER A 436 -3.35 17.33 4.06
C SER A 436 -1.87 17.65 3.86
N ILE A 437 -1.56 18.91 3.62
CA ILE A 437 -0.22 19.47 3.70
C ILE A 437 -0.10 20.08 5.11
N GLN A 438 0.34 19.25 6.05
CA GLN A 438 0.35 19.53 7.47
C GLN A 438 1.57 20.36 7.85
N ASP A 439 1.38 21.48 8.55
CA ASP A 439 2.47 22.29 9.10
C ASP A 439 3.12 21.56 10.28
N LEU A 440 4.44 21.38 10.20
CA LEU A 440 5.22 20.71 11.24
C LEU A 440 5.57 21.62 12.41
N ALA A 441 5.56 22.95 12.22
CA ALA A 441 5.76 23.92 13.30
C ALA A 441 4.48 24.15 14.10
N ASN A 442 3.30 23.98 13.48
CA ASN A 442 2.02 24.07 14.17
C ASN A 442 1.04 22.97 13.71
N PRO A 443 0.87 21.89 14.48
CA PRO A 443 -0.02 20.78 14.14
C PRO A 443 -1.51 21.17 13.96
N GLN A 444 -1.93 22.34 14.43
CA GLN A 444 -3.31 22.83 14.20
C GLN A 444 -3.50 23.43 12.80
N PHE A 445 -2.41 23.69 12.07
CA PHE A 445 -2.44 24.31 10.75
C PHE A 445 -2.15 23.28 9.65
N SER A 446 -3.05 23.20 8.69
CA SER A 446 -2.85 22.40 7.48
C SER A 446 -3.51 23.06 6.27
N LEU A 447 -3.10 22.64 5.08
CA LEU A 447 -3.81 22.92 3.83
C LEU A 447 -4.37 21.60 3.30
N THR A 448 -5.68 21.44 3.35
CA THR A 448 -6.35 20.23 2.86
C THR A 448 -6.87 20.44 1.44
N GLY A 449 -6.68 19.45 0.58
CA GLY A 449 -7.24 19.46 -0.77
C GLY A 449 -7.90 18.12 -1.12
N LYS A 450 -8.89 18.17 -2.00
CA LYS A 450 -9.54 16.97 -2.54
C LYS A 450 -8.72 16.41 -3.69
N VAL A 451 -8.42 15.12 -3.59
CA VAL A 451 -7.72 14.32 -4.58
C VAL A 451 -8.74 13.48 -5.33
N SER A 452 -8.58 13.37 -6.64
CA SER A 452 -9.32 12.40 -7.44
C SER A 452 -8.42 11.22 -7.79
N THR A 453 -8.97 10.01 -7.72
CA THR A 453 -8.28 8.81 -8.21
C THR A 453 -8.62 8.58 -9.67
N LYS A 454 -7.73 7.90 -10.40
CA LYS A 454 -8.01 7.51 -11.78
C LYS A 454 -9.08 6.43 -11.80
N LYS A 455 -10.07 6.60 -12.67
CA LYS A 455 -11.15 5.64 -12.93
C LYS A 455 -11.37 5.59 -14.44
N TYR A 456 -11.80 4.43 -14.95
CA TYR A 456 -12.21 4.26 -16.35
C TYR A 456 -13.52 4.98 -16.64
#